data_AF-A0A3B3QSH6-F1
#
_entry.id   AF-A0A3B3QSH6-F1
#
_cell.length_a   1.000
_cell.length_b   1.000
_cell.length_c   1.000
_cell.angle_alpha   90.00
_cell.angle_beta   90.00
_cell.angle_gamma   90.00
#
_symmetry.space_group_name_H-M   'P 1'
#
loop_
_entity.id
_entity.type
_entity.pdbx_description
1 polymer ?
#
loop_
_entity_poly.entity_id
_entity_poly.type
_entity_poly.pdbx_seq_one_letter_code
_entity_poly.pdbx_strand_id
1 'polypeptide(L)'
;MFAKLKKKIAEEAATAPRSAGRIPRSVSKESITSAGADSGDDFASDGSSSRDDLSSQLLRRNGQIRRLEAKLSDYAEQLRVLQKTKEKLEIALEKHQDSSMRKLQEQNESYQASRAKMAEGMALALAKKDQEWMEKIAALEKEKGELSAQLGDLTEQSLSLFRKRDDLDELEGFQQQELAKVKHMDDLVRVTEQLVKREAELHKLKPEPEAEGKEKRQEAKADRQEKSERPSPEASAPGLSGVPTLGTTSSTSSTVTNNANLSNAHEINFEYLKHVVLKFMSSREAEAYQLIRAVSVLLNFTREEEAMLKESLEYKMSWFGSKPSPRGIVRPSISGSSAHWS
;
A
#
# COMPACT_ATOMS: atom_id res chain seq x y z
N MET A 1 -19.94 22.96 -8.64
CA MET A 1 -20.70 21.75 -8.22
C MET A 1 -22.22 22.02 -8.17
N PHE A 2 -22.69 23.10 -7.57
CA PHE A 2 -24.13 23.42 -7.45
C PHE A 2 -24.88 23.68 -8.77
N ALA A 3 -24.23 24.27 -9.78
CA ALA A 3 -24.86 24.56 -11.07
C ALA A 3 -25.23 23.30 -11.86
N LYS A 4 -24.42 22.23 -11.73
CA LYS A 4 -24.70 20.93 -12.38
C LYS A 4 -25.87 20.20 -11.72
N LEU A 5 -26.07 20.38 -10.41
CA LEU A 5 -27.20 19.80 -9.70
C LEU A 5 -28.52 20.49 -10.06
N LYS A 6 -28.53 21.83 -10.17
CA LYS A 6 -29.71 22.58 -10.63
C LYS A 6 -30.12 22.22 -12.06
N LYS A 7 -29.14 22.04 -12.96
CA LYS A 7 -29.41 21.62 -14.35
C LYS A 7 -30.01 20.21 -14.40
N LYS A 8 -29.53 19.29 -13.56
CA LYS A 8 -29.99 17.90 -13.51
C LYS A 8 -31.41 17.76 -12.96
N ILE A 9 -31.80 18.59 -11.98
CA ILE A 9 -33.17 18.62 -11.43
C ILE A 9 -34.17 19.22 -12.44
N ALA A 10 -33.76 20.26 -13.17
CA ALA A 10 -34.61 20.88 -14.19
C ALA A 10 -34.83 19.96 -15.42
N GLU A 11 -33.82 19.16 -15.77
CA GLU A 11 -33.88 18.19 -16.87
C GLU A 11 -34.71 16.95 -16.50
N GLU A 12 -34.62 16.48 -15.25
CA GLU A 12 -35.41 15.35 -14.75
C GLU A 12 -36.91 15.70 -14.57
N ALA A 13 -37.23 16.95 -14.23
CA ALA A 13 -38.61 17.44 -14.17
C ALA A 13 -39.28 17.56 -15.56
N ALA A 14 -38.50 17.65 -16.65
CA ALA A 14 -39.02 17.78 -18.01
C ALA A 14 -39.33 16.43 -18.68
N THR A 15 -38.79 15.32 -18.16
CA THR A 15 -38.88 13.99 -18.80
C THR A 15 -39.84 13.01 -18.12
N ALA A 16 -40.65 13.45 -17.16
CA ALA A 16 -41.68 12.60 -16.57
C ALA A 16 -42.83 12.34 -17.56
N PRO A 17 -43.23 11.07 -17.81
CA PRO A 17 -44.35 10.76 -18.69
C PRO A 17 -45.65 11.29 -18.07
N ARG A 18 -46.30 12.23 -18.76
CA ARG A 18 -47.64 12.71 -18.41
C ARG A 18 -48.61 11.54 -18.58
N SER A 19 -48.98 10.88 -17.49
CA SER A 19 -50.14 9.97 -17.45
C SER A 19 -51.44 10.78 -17.50
N ALA A 20 -51.74 11.32 -18.68
CA ALA A 20 -53.08 11.79 -19.01
C ALA A 20 -53.97 10.56 -19.22
N GLY A 21 -54.68 10.15 -18.16
CA GLY A 21 -55.48 8.92 -18.14
C GLY A 21 -56.80 9.09 -17.41
N ARG A 22 -57.68 9.94 -17.96
CA ARG A 22 -59.15 9.83 -17.98
C ARG A 22 -59.87 9.41 -16.67
N ILE A 23 -60.34 10.41 -15.93
CA ILE A 23 -61.41 10.27 -14.92
C ILE A 23 -62.71 9.84 -15.63
N PRO A 24 -63.37 8.72 -15.27
CA PRO A 24 -64.69 8.43 -15.77
C PRO A 24 -65.71 9.36 -15.10
N ARG A 25 -66.26 10.29 -15.87
CA ARG A 25 -67.46 11.05 -15.52
C ARG A 25 -68.63 10.07 -15.41
N SER A 26 -69.04 9.74 -14.19
CA SER A 26 -70.35 9.11 -13.95
C SER A 26 -71.43 10.15 -14.27
N VAL A 27 -72.14 9.92 -15.36
CA VAL A 27 -73.32 10.70 -15.74
C VAL A 27 -74.47 10.37 -14.79
N SER A 28 -74.88 11.32 -13.96
CA SER A 28 -76.16 11.29 -13.27
C SER A 28 -77.27 11.35 -14.32
N LYS A 29 -77.99 10.23 -14.50
CA LYS A 29 -79.25 10.19 -15.26
C LYS A 29 -80.37 10.59 -14.30
N GLU A 30 -80.64 11.88 -14.25
CA GLU A 30 -81.84 12.43 -13.62
C GLU A 30 -82.92 12.53 -14.71
N SER A 31 -83.80 11.54 -14.75
CA SER A 31 -84.98 11.54 -15.61
C SER A 31 -85.95 12.61 -15.12
N ILE A 32 -85.98 13.77 -15.77
CA ILE A 32 -87.06 14.74 -15.68
C ILE A 32 -88.15 14.37 -16.69
N THR A 33 -89.15 13.62 -16.24
CA THR A 33 -90.44 13.54 -16.94
C THR A 33 -91.19 14.86 -16.70
N SER A 34 -91.04 15.80 -17.63
CA SER A 34 -91.92 16.97 -17.74
C SER A 34 -93.18 16.52 -18.48
N ALA A 35 -94.25 16.24 -17.73
CA ALA A 35 -95.60 16.13 -18.28
C ALA A 35 -96.27 17.50 -18.11
N GLY A 36 -96.44 18.18 -19.23
CA GLY A 36 -97.21 19.42 -19.32
C GLY A 36 -98.67 19.16 -19.70
N ALA A 37 -99.51 20.11 -19.27
CA ALA A 37 -100.84 20.46 -19.76
C ALA A 37 -102.04 19.56 -19.40
N ASP A 38 -102.89 20.08 -18.51
CA ASP A 38 -104.34 19.86 -18.41
C ASP A 38 -104.88 21.02 -17.53
N SER A 39 -105.45 22.12 -18.05
CA SER A 39 -106.75 22.37 -18.73
C SER A 39 -107.99 22.33 -17.82
N GLY A 40 -108.82 23.38 -17.88
CA GLY A 40 -110.14 23.56 -17.23
C GLY A 40 -110.05 24.27 -15.88
N ASP A 41 -110.34 25.57 -15.74
CA ASP A 41 -111.59 26.32 -15.97
C ASP A 41 -112.77 25.90 -15.05
N ASP A 42 -113.55 26.92 -14.68
CA ASP A 42 -114.71 26.96 -13.76
C ASP A 42 -114.44 27.11 -12.25
N PHE A 43 -114.58 28.34 -11.75
CA PHE A 43 -115.05 28.58 -10.38
C PHE A 43 -116.19 29.60 -10.39
N ALA A 44 -117.40 29.09 -10.10
CA ALA A 44 -118.56 29.89 -9.74
C ALA A 44 -118.53 30.21 -8.24
N SER A 45 -118.98 31.42 -7.90
CA SER A 45 -119.23 31.98 -6.56
C SER A 45 -119.81 31.01 -5.52
N ASP A 46 -119.16 30.89 -4.36
CA ASP A 46 -119.83 30.87 -3.06
C ASP A 46 -118.90 31.40 -1.94
N GLY A 47 -119.42 32.32 -1.12
CA GLY A 47 -118.69 33.09 -0.10
C GLY A 47 -118.23 32.30 1.13
N SER A 48 -118.43 30.97 1.15
CA SER A 48 -117.91 30.03 2.15
C SER A 48 -116.69 29.23 1.67
N SER A 49 -116.38 29.22 0.36
CA SER A 49 -115.26 28.46 -0.25
C SER A 49 -113.88 28.99 0.17
N SER A 50 -113.72 30.30 0.34
CA SER A 50 -112.43 30.92 0.63
C SER A 50 -111.76 30.41 1.92
N ARG A 51 -112.54 29.95 2.90
CA ARG A 51 -112.00 29.43 4.18
C ARG A 51 -111.57 27.96 4.06
N ASP A 52 -112.37 27.13 3.38
CA ASP A 52 -112.07 25.72 3.16
C ASP A 52 -110.97 25.52 2.11
N ASP A 53 -110.89 26.40 1.11
CA ASP A 53 -109.80 26.46 0.13
C ASP A 53 -108.46 26.86 0.78
N LEU A 54 -108.48 27.87 1.66
CA LEU A 54 -107.30 28.25 2.42
C LEU A 54 -106.83 27.11 3.33
N SER A 55 -107.78 26.42 3.98
CA SER A 55 -107.49 25.25 4.82
C SER A 55 -106.86 24.11 4.02
N SER A 56 -107.37 23.85 2.81
CA SER A 56 -106.82 22.85 1.88
C SER A 56 -105.42 23.21 1.38
N GLN A 57 -105.20 24.49 1.08
CA GLN A 57 -103.89 25.00 0.67
C GLN A 57 -102.85 24.89 1.81
N LEU A 58 -103.27 25.18 3.04
CA LEU A 58 -102.44 25.08 4.24
C LEU A 58 -102.07 23.61 4.54
N LEU A 59 -103.01 22.67 4.34
CA LEU A 59 -102.75 21.24 4.46
C LEU A 59 -101.73 20.75 3.40
N ARG A 60 -101.85 21.18 2.14
CA ARG A 60 -100.88 20.86 1.08
C ARG A 60 -99.50 21.42 1.37
N ARG A 61 -99.42 22.68 1.82
CA ARG A 61 -98.18 23.35 2.23
C ARG A 61 -97.52 22.63 3.41
N ASN A 62 -98.28 22.26 4.44
CA ASN A 62 -97.80 21.46 5.56
C ASN A 62 -97.28 20.08 5.11
N GLY A 63 -97.97 19.42 4.18
CA GLY A 63 -97.49 18.17 3.59
C GLY A 63 -96.20 18.33 2.79
N GLN A 64 -96.03 19.45 2.08
CA GLN A 64 -94.78 19.79 1.41
C GLN A 64 -93.65 20.09 2.40
N ILE A 65 -93.92 20.85 3.46
CA ILE A 65 -92.96 21.14 4.53
C ILE A 65 -92.46 19.83 5.15
N ARG A 66 -93.34 18.93 5.57
CA ARG A 66 -92.94 17.62 6.12
C ARG A 66 -92.08 16.79 5.18
N ARG A 67 -92.39 16.81 3.87
CA ARG A 67 -91.58 16.12 2.86
C ARG A 67 -90.19 16.76 2.69
N LEU A 68 -90.10 18.09 2.76
CA LEU A 68 -88.83 18.79 2.71
C LEU A 68 -88.02 18.55 3.98
N GLU A 69 -88.66 18.53 5.15
CA GLU A 69 -88.04 18.19 6.44
C GLU A 69 -87.46 16.76 6.42
N ALA A 70 -88.22 15.79 5.91
CA ALA A 70 -87.75 14.42 5.77
C ALA A 70 -86.52 14.34 4.84
N LYS A 71 -86.57 14.99 3.67
CA LYS A 71 -85.42 15.06 2.76
C LYS A 71 -84.21 15.75 3.39
N LEU A 72 -84.43 16.81 4.16
CA LEU A 72 -83.36 17.53 4.85
C LEU A 72 -82.69 16.63 5.90
N SER A 73 -83.47 15.83 6.62
CA SER A 73 -82.98 14.81 7.55
C SER A 73 -82.20 13.71 6.82
N ASP A 74 -82.70 13.21 5.69
CA ASP A 74 -82.01 12.19 4.89
C ASP A 74 -80.66 12.70 4.36
N TYR A 75 -80.61 13.94 3.87
CA TYR A 75 -79.36 14.57 3.45
C TYR A 75 -78.38 14.78 4.62
N ALA A 76 -78.87 15.14 5.80
CA ALA A 76 -78.03 15.30 6.99
C ALA A 76 -77.39 13.95 7.41
N GLU A 77 -78.14 12.85 7.34
CA GLU A 77 -77.60 11.52 7.63
C GLU A 77 -76.61 11.06 6.55
N GLN A 78 -76.91 11.29 5.26
CA GLN A 78 -75.99 11.00 4.17
C GLN A 78 -74.66 11.76 4.33
N LEU A 79 -74.72 13.04 4.73
CA LEU A 79 -73.53 13.84 5.04
C LEU A 79 -72.71 13.24 6.18
N ARG A 80 -73.36 12.79 7.27
CA ARG A 80 -72.68 12.11 8.38
C ARG A 80 -72.01 10.81 7.93
N VAL A 81 -72.68 10.01 7.11
CA VAL A 81 -72.12 8.76 6.58
C VAL A 81 -70.93 9.04 5.67
N LEU A 82 -71.06 9.99 4.74
CA LEU A 82 -69.98 10.41 3.85
C LEU A 82 -68.77 10.97 4.61
N GLN A 83 -69.01 11.72 5.68
CA GLN A 83 -67.94 12.25 6.52
C GLN A 83 -67.18 11.12 7.24
N LYS A 84 -67.90 10.15 7.81
CA LYS A 84 -67.28 8.96 8.43
C LYS A 84 -66.51 8.10 7.42
N THR A 85 -67.01 7.94 6.19
CA THR A 85 -66.29 7.17 5.16
C THR A 85 -65.05 7.92 4.69
N LYS A 86 -65.13 9.24 4.53
CA LYS A 86 -63.98 10.10 4.23
C LYS A 86 -62.88 9.96 5.29
N GLU A 87 -63.21 10.11 6.57
CA GLU A 87 -62.24 9.99 7.68
C GLU A 87 -61.58 8.59 7.70
N LYS A 88 -62.35 7.52 7.46
CA LYS A 88 -61.80 6.16 7.36
C LYS A 88 -60.82 6.00 6.19
N LEU A 89 -61.13 6.58 5.04
CA LEU A 89 -60.27 6.54 3.87
C LEU A 89 -59.00 7.37 4.07
N GLU A 90 -59.10 8.53 4.72
CA GLU A 90 -57.95 9.37 5.09
C GLU A 90 -56.99 8.60 6.03
N ILE A 91 -57.51 7.97 7.09
CA ILE A 91 -56.71 7.14 8.00
C ILE A 91 -56.07 5.96 7.26
N ALA A 92 -56.81 5.29 6.38
CA ALA A 92 -56.29 4.16 5.60
C ALA A 92 -55.16 4.61 4.65
N LEU A 93 -55.31 5.77 4.02
CA LEU A 93 -54.31 6.34 3.14
C LEU A 93 -53.04 6.72 3.91
N GLU A 94 -53.18 7.41 5.04
CA GLU A 94 -52.06 7.79 5.90
C GLU A 94 -51.29 6.56 6.39
N LYS A 95 -51.99 5.55 6.93
CA LYS A 95 -51.37 4.27 7.32
C LYS A 95 -50.65 3.59 6.17
N HIS A 96 -51.24 3.59 4.97
CA HIS A 96 -50.60 3.02 3.80
C HIS A 96 -49.32 3.79 3.42
N GLN A 97 -49.36 5.12 3.42
CA GLN A 97 -48.21 5.99 3.16
C GLN A 97 -47.09 5.78 4.20
N ASP A 98 -47.43 5.77 5.49
CA ASP A 98 -46.48 5.51 6.58
C ASP A 98 -45.84 4.13 6.45
N SER A 99 -46.64 3.10 6.14
CA SER A 99 -46.13 1.75 5.94
C SER A 99 -45.19 1.64 4.74
N SER A 100 -45.47 2.37 3.66
CA SER A 100 -44.62 2.41 2.47
C SER A 100 -43.32 3.16 2.76
N MET A 101 -43.39 4.30 3.46
CA MET A 101 -42.21 5.07 3.84
C MET A 101 -41.31 4.29 4.79
N ARG A 102 -41.90 3.64 5.81
CA ARG A 102 -41.17 2.79 6.75
C ARG A 102 -40.48 1.62 6.05
N LYS A 103 -41.16 0.92 5.14
CA LYS A 103 -40.53 -0.16 4.35
C LYS A 103 -39.35 0.33 3.51
N LEU A 104 -39.47 1.49 2.87
CA LEU A 104 -38.37 2.07 2.10
C LEU A 104 -37.19 2.44 3.01
N GLN A 105 -37.48 3.00 4.18
CA GLN A 105 -36.47 3.33 5.17
C GLN A 105 -35.76 2.08 5.70
N GLU A 106 -36.49 1.05 6.10
CA GLU A 106 -35.94 -0.24 6.56
C GLU A 106 -35.08 -0.90 5.48
N GLN A 107 -35.52 -0.89 4.22
CA GLN A 107 -34.70 -1.38 3.11
C GLN A 107 -33.39 -0.59 3.01
N ASN A 108 -33.45 0.74 2.99
CA ASN A 108 -32.25 1.58 2.92
C ASN A 108 -31.29 1.34 4.09
N GLU A 109 -31.79 1.26 5.33
CA GLU A 109 -31.01 0.93 6.51
C GLU A 109 -30.37 -0.45 6.41
N SER A 110 -31.12 -1.47 5.95
CA SER A 110 -30.60 -2.82 5.75
C SER A 110 -29.49 -2.87 4.69
N TYR A 111 -29.63 -2.12 3.58
CA TYR A 111 -28.61 -2.03 2.54
C TYR A 111 -27.35 -1.33 3.04
N GLN A 112 -27.50 -0.24 3.78
CA GLN A 112 -26.37 0.47 4.37
C GLN A 112 -25.67 -0.39 5.43
N ALA A 113 -26.40 -1.07 6.30
CA ALA A 113 -25.86 -1.99 7.29
C ALA A 113 -25.12 -3.17 6.63
N SER A 114 -25.70 -3.76 5.57
CA SER A 114 -25.05 -4.84 4.80
C SER A 114 -23.75 -4.37 4.15
N ARG A 115 -23.75 -3.18 3.54
CA ARG A 115 -22.56 -2.57 2.95
C ARG A 115 -21.50 -2.25 4.00
N ALA A 116 -21.90 -1.73 5.17
CA ALA A 116 -20.99 -1.47 6.29
C ALA A 116 -20.37 -2.77 6.81
N LYS A 117 -21.17 -3.82 6.99
CA LYS A 117 -20.70 -5.14 7.43
C LYS A 117 -19.70 -5.77 6.45
N MET A 118 -19.92 -5.60 5.15
CA MET A 118 -18.97 -6.05 4.12
C MET A 118 -17.66 -5.25 4.18
N ALA A 119 -17.74 -3.93 4.34
CA ALA A 119 -16.56 -3.08 4.49
C ALA A 119 -15.75 -3.43 5.75
N GLU A 120 -16.44 -3.64 6.88
CA GLU A 120 -15.81 -4.06 8.14
C GLU A 120 -15.17 -5.44 8.03
N GLY A 121 -15.84 -6.40 7.37
CA GLY A 121 -15.28 -7.73 7.11
C GLY A 121 -14.00 -7.68 6.27
N MET A 122 -13.97 -6.84 5.23
CA MET A 122 -12.75 -6.62 4.44
C MET A 122 -11.65 -5.95 5.25
N ALA A 123 -11.98 -4.93 6.06
CA ALA A 123 -11.02 -4.25 6.92
C ALA A 123 -10.40 -5.21 7.96
N LEU A 124 -11.21 -6.07 8.58
CA LEU A 124 -10.74 -7.09 9.51
C LEU A 124 -9.84 -8.12 8.83
N ALA A 125 -10.15 -8.54 7.60
CA ALA A 125 -9.32 -9.48 6.85
C ALA A 125 -7.96 -8.87 6.48
N LEU A 126 -7.92 -7.58 6.11
CA LEU A 126 -6.68 -6.84 5.87
C LEU A 126 -5.86 -6.70 7.15
N ALA A 127 -6.50 -6.30 8.26
CA ALA A 127 -5.82 -6.17 9.55
C ALA A 127 -5.19 -7.49 10.04
N LYS A 128 -5.88 -8.62 9.83
CA LYS A 128 -5.31 -9.95 10.12
C LYS A 128 -4.09 -10.26 9.25
N LYS A 129 -4.16 -9.97 7.95
CA LYS A 129 -3.02 -10.13 7.04
C LYS A 129 -1.84 -9.26 7.48
N ASP A 130 -2.08 -8.00 7.82
CA ASP A 130 -1.03 -7.09 8.31
C ASP A 130 -0.40 -7.61 9.60
N GLN A 131 -1.21 -8.15 10.52
CA GLN A 131 -0.71 -8.80 11.73
C GLN A 131 0.15 -10.05 11.41
N GLU A 132 -0.31 -10.94 10.54
CA GLU A 132 0.46 -12.13 10.11
C GLU A 132 1.81 -11.73 9.49
N TRP A 133 1.84 -10.69 8.67
CA TRP A 133 3.07 -10.17 8.08
C TRP A 133 4.00 -9.53 9.11
N MET A 134 3.45 -8.77 10.06
CA MET A 134 4.21 -8.21 11.19
C MET A 134 4.87 -9.30 12.02
N GLU A 135 4.13 -10.35 12.37
CA GLU A 135 4.67 -11.50 13.12
C GLU A 135 5.77 -12.23 12.33
N LYS A 136 5.59 -12.38 11.01
CA LYS A 136 6.60 -13.00 10.14
C LYS A 136 7.87 -12.16 10.02
N ILE A 137 7.74 -10.84 9.93
CA ILE A 137 8.88 -9.92 9.92
C ILE A 137 9.62 -10.01 11.27
N ALA A 138 8.89 -9.96 12.38
CA ALA A 138 9.51 -10.07 13.72
C ALA A 138 10.24 -11.41 13.92
N ALA A 139 9.70 -12.52 13.41
CA ALA A 139 10.37 -13.82 13.44
C ALA A 139 11.67 -13.83 12.61
N LEU A 140 11.63 -13.28 11.39
CA LEU A 140 12.81 -13.17 10.52
C LEU A 140 13.87 -12.23 11.11
N GLU A 141 13.46 -11.13 11.75
CA GLU A 141 14.37 -10.22 12.44
C GLU A 141 15.07 -10.89 13.62
N LYS A 142 14.34 -11.71 14.38
CA LYS A 142 14.90 -12.53 15.46
C LYS A 142 15.92 -13.54 14.93
N GLU A 143 15.57 -14.32 13.91
CA GLU A 143 16.47 -15.30 13.29
C GLU A 143 17.72 -14.63 12.71
N LYS A 144 17.56 -13.49 12.03
CA LYS A 144 18.68 -12.68 11.55
C LYS A 144 19.59 -12.23 12.70
N GLY A 145 19.01 -11.82 13.82
CA GLY A 145 19.77 -11.46 15.03
C GLY A 145 20.57 -12.65 15.58
N GLU A 146 19.95 -13.83 15.68
CA GLU A 146 20.60 -15.05 16.15
C GLU A 146 21.75 -15.48 15.22
N LEU A 147 21.53 -15.50 13.90
CA LEU A 147 22.57 -15.81 12.91
C LEU A 147 23.71 -14.78 12.93
N SER A 148 23.39 -13.50 13.09
CA SER A 148 24.39 -12.44 13.22
C SER A 148 25.23 -12.60 14.48
N ALA A 149 24.63 -13.02 15.60
CA ALA A 149 25.35 -13.30 16.83
C ALA A 149 26.29 -14.49 16.67
N GLN A 150 25.81 -15.60 16.08
CA GLN A 150 26.65 -16.78 15.79
C GLN A 150 27.84 -16.45 14.89
N LEU A 151 27.63 -15.59 13.89
CA LEU A 151 28.72 -15.13 13.03
C LEU A 151 29.74 -14.32 13.84
N GLY A 152 29.28 -13.44 14.73
CA GLY A 152 30.11 -12.71 15.68
C GLY A 152 30.97 -13.66 16.54
N ASP A 153 30.34 -14.64 17.18
CA ASP A 153 31.02 -15.63 18.02
C ASP A 153 32.09 -16.41 17.25
N LEU A 154 31.78 -16.82 16.01
CA LEU A 154 32.74 -17.54 15.17
C LEU A 154 33.92 -16.64 14.75
N THR A 155 33.66 -15.37 14.45
CA THR A 155 34.73 -14.41 14.15
C THR A 155 35.63 -14.15 15.36
N GLU A 156 35.05 -14.04 16.56
CA GLU A 156 35.82 -13.88 17.79
C GLU A 156 36.64 -15.14 18.12
N GLN A 157 36.04 -16.32 17.92
CA GLN A 157 36.76 -17.59 18.05
C GLN A 157 37.93 -17.66 17.06
N SER A 158 37.73 -17.31 15.79
CA SER A 158 38.80 -17.27 14.78
C SER A 158 39.92 -16.31 15.18
N LEU A 159 39.57 -15.10 15.67
CA LEU A 159 40.54 -14.12 16.16
C LEU A 159 41.32 -14.64 17.36
N SER A 160 40.66 -15.38 18.27
CA SER A 160 41.31 -15.99 19.44
C SER A 160 42.29 -17.09 19.05
N LEU A 161 41.96 -17.89 18.03
CA LEU A 161 42.85 -18.93 17.50
C LEU A 161 44.06 -18.30 16.79
N PHE A 162 43.86 -17.19 16.07
CA PHE A 162 44.94 -16.45 15.45
C PHE A 162 45.92 -15.89 16.50
N ARG A 163 45.41 -15.25 17.56
CA ARG A 163 46.26 -14.77 18.67
C ARG A 163 47.06 -15.91 19.30
N LYS A 164 46.44 -17.05 19.59
CA LYS A 164 47.14 -18.22 20.14
C LYS A 164 48.19 -18.78 19.19
N ARG A 165 47.97 -18.68 17.88
CA ARG A 165 48.93 -19.10 16.85
C ARG A 165 50.14 -18.17 16.86
N ASP A 166 49.91 -16.86 16.90
CA ASP A 166 50.99 -15.86 16.98
C ASP A 166 51.83 -16.05 18.26
N ASP A 167 51.17 -16.27 19.40
CA ASP A 167 51.85 -16.53 20.68
C ASP A 167 52.71 -17.82 20.62
N LEU A 168 52.21 -18.86 19.94
CA LEU A 168 52.95 -20.11 19.74
C LEU A 168 54.17 -19.92 18.84
N ASP A 169 54.03 -19.21 17.73
CA ASP A 169 55.11 -18.94 16.79
C ASP A 169 56.20 -18.07 17.47
N GLU A 170 55.83 -17.11 18.33
CA GLU A 170 56.78 -16.33 19.14
C GLU A 170 57.55 -17.25 20.12
N LEU A 171 56.83 -18.16 20.80
CA LEU A 171 57.44 -19.11 21.73
C LEU A 171 58.38 -20.09 21.03
N GLU A 172 58.03 -20.57 19.84
CA GLU A 172 58.88 -21.42 19.01
C GLU A 172 60.15 -20.67 18.56
N GLY A 173 60.02 -19.37 18.23
CA GLY A 173 61.14 -18.48 17.96
C GLY A 173 62.11 -18.37 19.14
N PHE A 174 61.61 -18.18 20.36
CA PHE A 174 62.44 -18.21 21.57
C PHE A 174 63.12 -19.56 21.78
N GLN A 175 62.41 -20.66 21.57
CA GLN A 175 62.97 -22.00 21.71
C GLN A 175 64.10 -22.25 20.71
N GLN A 176 63.95 -21.81 19.46
CA GLN A 176 65.00 -21.90 18.45
C GLN A 176 66.21 -21.03 18.77
N GLN A 177 65.99 -19.83 19.33
CA GLN A 177 67.07 -18.99 19.82
C GLN A 177 67.89 -19.68 20.92
N GLU A 178 67.22 -20.28 21.90
CA GLU A 178 67.89 -21.02 22.98
C GLU A 178 68.64 -22.25 22.45
N LEU A 179 68.05 -23.01 21.53
CA LEU A 179 68.74 -24.12 20.86
C LEU A 179 70.00 -23.66 20.12
N ALA A 180 69.95 -22.52 19.42
CA ALA A 180 71.10 -21.96 18.73
C ALA A 180 72.21 -21.55 19.71
N LYS A 181 71.84 -20.93 20.84
CA LYS A 181 72.79 -20.60 21.91
C LYS A 181 73.44 -21.85 22.51
N VAL A 182 72.68 -22.90 22.80
CA VAL A 182 73.22 -24.17 23.32
C VAL A 182 74.16 -24.85 22.32
N LYS A 183 73.80 -24.89 21.03
CA LYS A 183 74.67 -25.42 19.98
C LYS A 183 76.01 -24.67 19.92
N HIS A 184 75.96 -23.34 19.99
CA HIS A 184 77.18 -22.53 20.00
C HIS A 184 78.03 -22.79 21.26
N MET A 185 77.39 -22.92 22.43
CA MET A 185 78.07 -23.29 23.67
C MET A 185 78.78 -24.65 23.57
N ASP A 186 78.14 -25.66 22.96
CA ASP A 186 78.71 -26.99 22.76
C ASP A 186 79.95 -26.94 21.83
N ASP A 187 79.87 -26.18 20.74
CA ASP A 187 81.02 -25.94 19.85
C ASP A 187 82.19 -25.27 20.58
N LEU A 188 81.91 -24.29 21.45
CA LEU A 188 82.93 -23.63 22.26
C LEU A 188 83.62 -24.61 23.21
N VAL A 189 82.85 -25.47 23.90
CA VAL A 189 83.40 -26.51 24.78
C VAL A 189 84.28 -27.47 23.97
N ARG A 190 83.85 -27.86 22.77
CA ARG A 190 84.66 -28.74 21.91
C ARG A 190 85.98 -28.08 21.49
N VAL A 191 85.97 -26.77 21.22
CA VAL A 191 87.20 -26.01 20.90
C VAL A 191 88.12 -25.90 22.12
N THR A 192 87.59 -25.61 23.30
CA THR A 192 88.40 -25.55 24.52
C THR A 192 89.02 -26.90 24.87
N GLU A 193 88.28 -28.00 24.73
CA GLU A 193 88.83 -29.36 24.87
C GLU A 193 89.98 -29.64 23.89
N GLN A 194 89.84 -29.22 22.63
CA GLN A 194 90.90 -29.34 21.64
C GLN A 194 92.13 -28.50 21.99
N LEU A 195 91.93 -27.29 22.52
CA LEU A 195 93.01 -26.43 23.00
C LEU A 195 93.74 -27.07 24.18
N VAL A 196 93.02 -27.59 25.18
CA VAL A 196 93.61 -28.31 26.32
C VAL A 196 94.39 -29.54 25.85
N LYS A 197 93.88 -30.30 24.88
CA LYS A 197 94.61 -31.43 24.27
C LYS A 197 95.90 -30.96 23.60
N ARG A 198 95.86 -29.86 22.83
CA ARG A 198 97.06 -29.28 22.21
C ARG A 198 98.05 -28.75 23.23
N GLU A 199 97.60 -28.14 24.32
CA GLU A 199 98.46 -27.70 25.43
C GLU A 199 99.13 -28.89 26.13
N ALA A 200 98.38 -29.97 26.38
CA ALA A 200 98.94 -31.20 26.96
C ALA A 200 99.97 -31.87 26.03
N GLU A 201 99.71 -31.90 24.71
CA GLU A 201 100.68 -32.36 23.71
C GLU A 201 101.93 -31.46 23.67
N LEU A 202 101.75 -30.13 23.71
CA LEU A 202 102.84 -29.16 23.78
C LEU A 202 103.69 -29.35 25.05
N HIS A 203 103.06 -29.69 26.18
CA HIS A 203 103.72 -29.97 27.44
C HIS A 203 104.45 -31.33 27.45
N LYS A 204 104.04 -32.30 26.63
CA LYS A 204 104.77 -33.57 26.43
C LYS A 204 106.00 -33.42 25.51
N LEU A 205 105.95 -32.48 24.57
CA LEU A 205 107.06 -32.16 23.66
C LEU A 205 108.10 -31.22 24.27
N LYS A 206 107.87 -30.72 25.49
CA LYS A 206 108.79 -29.87 26.24
C LYS A 206 109.40 -30.65 27.42
N PRO A 207 110.67 -31.13 27.34
CA PRO A 207 111.45 -31.34 28.55
C PRO A 207 111.93 -29.98 29.07
N GLU A 208 111.98 -29.83 30.39
CA GLU A 208 112.43 -28.61 31.07
C GLU A 208 113.82 -28.14 30.57
N PRO A 209 114.08 -26.82 30.58
CA PRO A 209 115.00 -26.36 31.62
C PRO A 209 114.52 -25.10 32.36
N GLU A 210 114.93 -25.04 33.62
CA GLU A 210 114.85 -23.86 34.49
C GLU A 210 115.69 -22.66 34.00
N ALA A 211 115.33 -21.51 34.58
CA ALA A 211 116.16 -20.34 34.92
C ALA A 211 116.23 -19.13 33.95
N GLU A 212 115.50 -18.10 34.40
CA GLU A 212 115.90 -16.69 34.55
C GLU A 212 116.37 -15.85 33.35
N GLY A 213 115.70 -14.70 33.17
CA GLY A 213 116.17 -13.60 32.33
C GLY A 213 115.24 -12.39 32.36
N LYS A 214 115.39 -11.56 33.39
CA LYS A 214 114.75 -10.24 33.59
C LYS A 214 114.95 -9.33 32.37
N GLU A 215 113.93 -8.58 31.95
CA GLU A 215 114.02 -7.11 31.98
C GLU A 215 112.67 -6.40 31.84
N LYS A 216 112.63 -5.25 32.51
CA LYS A 216 111.52 -4.35 32.83
C LYS A 216 110.89 -3.68 31.59
N ARG A 217 109.58 -3.39 31.67
CA ARG A 217 109.10 -1.98 31.64
C ARG A 217 107.66 -1.80 32.16
N GLN A 218 107.58 -1.20 33.36
CA GLN A 218 106.67 -0.13 33.84
C GLN A 218 105.14 -0.38 33.73
N GLU A 219 104.43 -0.63 34.84
CA GLU A 219 103.78 0.38 35.75
C GLU A 219 102.95 1.45 35.00
N ALA A 220 101.73 1.83 35.37
CA ALA A 220 100.79 1.44 36.42
C ALA A 220 99.45 2.19 36.17
N LYS A 221 98.38 1.69 36.81
CA LYS A 221 97.28 2.42 37.49
C LYS A 221 96.21 3.22 36.71
N ALA A 222 94.99 2.83 37.06
CA ALA A 222 93.92 3.63 37.68
C ALA A 222 93.04 4.55 36.80
N ASP A 223 91.78 4.10 36.72
CA ASP A 223 90.57 4.76 37.23
C ASP A 223 90.12 6.12 36.63
N ARG A 224 88.81 6.10 36.28
CA ARG A 224 87.81 7.17 36.35
C ARG A 224 87.80 8.35 35.37
N GLN A 225 86.63 8.45 34.72
CA GLN A 225 85.77 9.65 34.47
C GLN A 225 86.40 10.84 33.71
N GLU A 226 85.76 11.57 32.80
CA GLU A 226 84.37 11.78 32.34
C GLU A 226 84.42 12.79 31.17
N LYS A 227 83.27 13.06 30.53
CA LYS A 227 82.86 14.30 29.81
C LYS A 227 83.00 14.26 28.28
N SER A 228 81.91 13.98 27.55
CA SER A 228 80.85 14.90 27.05
C SER A 228 81.11 15.16 25.56
N GLU A 229 80.18 14.99 24.63
CA GLU A 229 78.90 15.68 24.55
C GLU A 229 77.76 14.79 24.00
N ARG A 230 76.61 14.90 24.68
CA ARG A 230 75.26 14.66 24.13
C ARG A 230 74.81 15.98 23.46
N PRO A 231 73.79 15.98 22.58
CA PRO A 231 72.41 15.80 23.05
C PRO A 231 71.51 14.93 22.15
N SER A 232 70.69 14.11 22.81
CA SER A 232 69.32 13.74 22.38
C SER A 232 68.39 14.93 22.74
N PRO A 233 67.08 15.03 22.36
CA PRO A 233 66.05 13.98 22.33
C PRO A 233 65.10 14.10 21.10
N GLU A 234 64.09 13.28 20.86
CA GLU A 234 62.83 13.20 21.62
C GLU A 234 61.92 12.09 21.07
N ALA A 235 61.10 11.56 21.96
CA ALA A 235 60.10 10.54 21.71
C ALA A 235 58.91 11.08 20.91
N SER A 236 58.30 10.21 20.10
CA SER A 236 56.83 10.09 19.92
C SER A 236 56.52 8.95 18.94
N ALA A 237 55.83 7.92 19.41
CA ALA A 237 54.96 7.09 18.57
C ALA A 237 53.58 7.79 18.46
N PRO A 238 52.53 7.27 17.77
CA PRO A 238 52.43 6.21 16.75
C PRO A 238 51.62 6.64 15.49
N GLY A 239 51.61 5.85 14.41
CA GLY A 239 50.60 6.03 13.35
C GLY A 239 50.84 5.33 12.00
N LEU A 240 50.11 4.22 11.80
CA LEU A 240 49.41 3.76 10.58
C LEU A 240 50.09 3.78 9.18
N SER A 241 49.99 2.60 8.53
CA SER A 241 49.83 2.36 7.07
C SER A 241 51.00 2.73 6.16
N GLY A 242 51.42 1.96 5.16
CA GLY A 242 51.02 0.68 4.62
C GLY A 242 51.91 0.45 3.38
N VAL A 243 52.39 -0.77 3.17
CA VAL A 243 53.00 -1.18 1.89
C VAL A 243 52.47 -2.57 1.56
N PRO A 244 51.92 -2.78 0.35
CA PRO A 244 51.34 -4.04 -0.05
C PRO A 244 52.39 -5.01 -0.61
N THR A 245 52.08 -6.27 -0.33
CA THR A 245 52.69 -7.53 -0.75
C THR A 245 52.72 -7.72 -2.28
N LEU A 246 53.80 -8.34 -2.75
CA LEU A 246 53.94 -8.90 -4.10
C LEU A 246 53.49 -10.38 -4.09
N GLY A 247 52.68 -10.79 -5.08
CA GLY A 247 52.28 -12.20 -5.25
C GLY A 247 51.55 -12.50 -6.57
N THR A 248 52.34 -12.77 -7.61
CA THR A 248 52.28 -13.92 -8.55
C THR A 248 50.94 -14.48 -9.08
N THR A 249 50.81 -14.41 -10.43
CA THR A 249 50.11 -15.29 -11.41
C THR A 249 48.59 -15.54 -11.30
N SER A 250 47.84 -15.23 -12.35
CA SER A 250 47.49 -16.20 -13.42
C SER A 250 46.53 -15.60 -14.46
N SER A 251 46.67 -16.12 -15.68
CA SER A 251 45.93 -15.94 -16.93
C SER A 251 44.42 -15.63 -16.86
N THR A 252 43.97 -14.67 -17.69
CA THR A 252 42.60 -14.66 -18.24
C THR A 252 42.62 -14.36 -19.74
N SER A 253 42.01 -15.28 -20.49
CA SER A 253 41.72 -15.21 -21.92
C SER A 253 40.67 -14.14 -22.20
N SER A 254 40.95 -13.26 -23.17
CA SER A 254 40.04 -12.23 -23.67
C SER A 254 38.95 -12.84 -24.56
N THR A 255 37.73 -12.97 -24.03
CA THR A 255 36.52 -13.19 -24.85
C THR A 255 35.88 -11.83 -25.13
N VAL A 256 35.97 -11.37 -26.38
CA VAL A 256 35.32 -10.13 -26.85
C VAL A 256 33.80 -10.36 -26.92
N THR A 257 33.08 -9.95 -25.89
CA THR A 257 31.60 -9.94 -25.90
C THR A 257 31.09 -8.54 -26.25
N ASN A 258 30.83 -8.35 -27.55
CA ASN A 258 29.60 -7.80 -28.14
C ASN A 258 28.80 -6.69 -27.41
N ASN A 259 29.43 -5.72 -26.74
CA ASN A 259 28.70 -4.62 -26.07
C ASN A 259 28.13 -3.56 -27.04
N ALA A 260 28.63 -3.46 -28.27
CA ALA A 260 28.13 -2.50 -29.26
C ALA A 260 26.78 -2.88 -29.90
N ASN A 261 26.38 -4.16 -29.81
CA ASN A 261 25.14 -4.65 -30.41
C ASN A 261 23.91 -4.34 -29.55
N LEU A 262 24.09 -4.19 -28.22
CA LEU A 262 23.02 -3.80 -27.30
C LEU A 262 22.58 -2.35 -27.53
N SER A 263 23.53 -1.42 -27.69
CA SER A 263 23.21 -0.01 -27.93
C SER A 263 22.45 0.20 -29.24
N ASN A 264 22.87 -0.47 -30.32
CA ASN A 264 22.18 -0.41 -31.61
C ASN A 264 20.82 -1.12 -31.56
N ALA A 265 20.69 -2.23 -30.81
CA ALA A 265 19.41 -2.91 -30.61
C ALA A 265 18.42 -2.05 -29.80
N HIS A 266 18.88 -1.37 -28.75
CA HIS A 266 18.06 -0.44 -27.99
C HIS A 266 17.60 0.76 -28.83
N GLU A 267 18.46 1.29 -29.71
CA GLU A 267 18.11 2.40 -30.61
C GLU A 267 17.09 1.99 -31.70
N ILE A 268 17.28 0.82 -32.33
CA ILE A 268 16.29 0.21 -33.24
C ILE A 268 14.97 -0.03 -32.50
N ASN A 269 15.02 -0.44 -31.23
CA ASN A 269 13.85 -0.63 -30.40
C ASN A 269 13.12 0.70 -30.12
N PHE A 270 13.81 1.83 -29.95
CA PHE A 270 13.15 3.13 -29.75
C PHE A 270 12.51 3.69 -31.03
N GLU A 271 13.15 3.52 -32.18
CA GLU A 271 12.59 3.92 -33.47
C GLU A 271 11.35 3.08 -33.82
N TYR A 272 11.42 1.76 -33.59
CA TYR A 272 10.28 0.86 -33.74
C TYR A 272 9.20 1.12 -32.67
N LEU A 273 9.57 1.39 -31.42
CA LEU A 273 8.63 1.71 -30.35
C LEU A 273 7.87 3.01 -30.64
N LYS A 274 8.54 4.04 -31.15
CA LYS A 274 7.88 5.28 -31.58
C LYS A 274 6.82 4.98 -32.65
N HIS A 275 7.15 4.15 -33.64
CA HIS A 275 6.19 3.74 -34.66
C HIS A 275 5.03 2.91 -34.06
N VAL A 276 5.32 1.95 -33.18
CA VAL A 276 4.33 1.08 -32.54
C VAL A 276 3.37 1.89 -31.65
N VAL A 277 3.88 2.83 -30.85
CA VAL A 277 3.06 3.71 -30.00
C VAL A 277 2.19 4.64 -30.84
N LEU A 278 2.76 5.25 -31.88
CA LEU A 278 2.01 6.13 -32.78
C LEU A 278 0.92 5.36 -33.55
N LYS A 279 1.24 4.15 -34.04
CA LYS A 279 0.28 3.24 -34.68
C LYS A 279 -0.78 2.79 -33.68
N PHE A 280 -0.41 2.49 -32.43
CA PHE A 280 -1.34 2.11 -31.37
C PHE A 280 -2.36 3.21 -31.11
N MET A 281 -1.92 4.46 -30.95
CA MET A 281 -2.80 5.61 -30.75
C MET A 281 -3.74 5.89 -31.94
N SER A 282 -3.40 5.39 -33.13
CA SER A 282 -4.13 5.64 -34.39
C SER A 282 -4.89 4.42 -34.93
N SER A 283 -4.84 3.26 -34.23
CA SER A 283 -5.34 1.97 -34.73
C SER A 283 -6.73 1.60 -34.20
N ARG A 284 -7.41 0.67 -34.91
CA ARG A 284 -8.75 0.14 -34.55
C ARG A 284 -8.63 -1.13 -33.71
N GLU A 285 -9.71 -1.50 -33.01
CA GLU A 285 -9.79 -2.53 -31.95
C GLU A 285 -9.00 -3.83 -32.22
N ALA A 286 -9.05 -4.38 -33.43
CA ALA A 286 -8.39 -5.65 -33.77
C ALA A 286 -6.85 -5.59 -33.85
N GLU A 287 -6.27 -4.45 -34.24
CA GLU A 287 -4.80 -4.29 -34.36
C GLU A 287 -4.17 -3.83 -33.04
N ALA A 288 -4.95 -3.14 -32.21
CA ALA A 288 -4.48 -2.56 -30.97
C ALA A 288 -3.98 -3.63 -29.96
N TYR A 289 -4.58 -4.82 -29.92
CA TYR A 289 -4.09 -5.92 -29.08
C TYR A 289 -2.74 -6.48 -29.54
N GLN A 290 -2.49 -6.55 -30.85
CA GLN A 290 -1.20 -6.99 -31.38
C GLN A 290 -0.12 -5.97 -31.06
N LEU A 291 -0.47 -4.68 -31.13
CA LEU A 291 0.43 -3.58 -30.77
C LEU A 291 0.70 -3.55 -29.25
N ILE A 292 -0.27 -3.84 -28.39
CA ILE A 292 -0.03 -4.02 -26.95
C ILE A 292 1.02 -5.11 -26.72
N ARG A 293 0.94 -6.25 -27.40
CA ARG A 293 1.95 -7.33 -27.27
C ARG A 293 3.33 -6.88 -27.75
N ALA A 294 3.39 -6.12 -28.85
CA ALA A 294 4.65 -5.56 -29.34
C ALA A 294 5.27 -4.58 -28.33
N VAL A 295 4.47 -3.67 -27.77
CA VAL A 295 4.91 -2.73 -26.73
C VAL A 295 5.35 -3.47 -25.46
N SER A 296 4.62 -4.51 -25.03
CA SER A 296 4.99 -5.33 -23.87
C SER A 296 6.38 -5.94 -24.00
N VAL A 297 6.72 -6.45 -25.19
CA VAL A 297 8.04 -7.06 -25.44
C VAL A 297 9.14 -6.00 -25.54
N LEU A 298 8.87 -4.87 -26.19
CA LEU A 298 9.87 -3.79 -26.37
C LEU A 298 10.19 -3.06 -25.05
N LEU A 299 9.19 -2.90 -24.17
CA LEU A 299 9.31 -2.18 -22.91
C LEU A 299 9.36 -3.09 -21.68
N ASN A 300 9.42 -4.41 -21.88
CA ASN A 300 9.45 -5.43 -20.82
C ASN A 300 8.32 -5.26 -19.79
N PHE A 301 7.08 -5.10 -20.25
CA PHE A 301 5.93 -5.05 -19.36
C PHE A 301 5.71 -6.39 -18.66
N THR A 302 5.31 -6.30 -17.40
CA THR A 302 4.76 -7.42 -16.64
C THR A 302 3.41 -7.85 -17.20
N ARG A 303 2.96 -9.07 -16.87
CA ARG A 303 1.66 -9.58 -17.35
C ARG A 303 0.50 -8.74 -16.82
N GLU A 304 0.69 -8.15 -15.64
CA GLU A 304 -0.24 -7.26 -14.96
C GLU A 304 -0.36 -5.92 -15.71
N GLU A 305 0.77 -5.34 -16.14
CA GLU A 305 0.79 -4.11 -16.93
C GLU A 305 0.17 -4.30 -18.32
N GLU A 306 0.46 -5.42 -18.98
CA GLU A 306 -0.18 -5.78 -20.26
C GLU A 306 -1.70 -5.94 -20.11
N ALA A 307 -2.15 -6.59 -19.03
CA ALA A 307 -3.57 -6.77 -18.75
C ALA A 307 -4.28 -5.44 -18.47
N MET A 308 -3.65 -4.52 -17.73
CA MET A 308 -4.20 -3.18 -17.47
C MET A 308 -4.41 -2.38 -18.76
N LEU A 309 -3.48 -2.49 -19.71
CA LEU A 309 -3.60 -1.82 -21.01
C LEU A 309 -4.74 -2.41 -21.85
N LYS A 310 -4.94 -3.73 -21.82
CA LYS A 310 -6.06 -4.40 -22.48
C LYS A 310 -7.40 -3.98 -21.87
N GLU A 311 -7.53 -4.01 -20.55
CA GLU A 311 -8.74 -3.60 -19.83
C GLU A 311 -9.07 -2.11 -20.06
N SER A 312 -8.05 -1.26 -20.11
CA SER A 312 -8.21 0.17 -20.43
C SER A 312 -8.64 0.42 -21.87
N LEU A 313 -8.14 -0.38 -22.82
CA LEU A 313 -8.56 -0.32 -24.22
C LEU A 313 -10.02 -0.76 -24.36
N GLU A 314 -10.40 -1.89 -23.75
CA GLU A 314 -11.77 -2.41 -23.73
C GLU A 314 -12.75 -1.41 -23.11
N TYR A 315 -12.38 -0.78 -22.00
CA TYR A 315 -13.20 0.26 -21.39
C TYR A 315 -13.39 1.48 -22.31
N LYS A 316 -12.32 1.95 -22.96
CA LYS A 316 -12.41 3.11 -23.85
C LYS A 316 -13.22 2.84 -25.12
N MET A 317 -13.32 1.58 -25.55
CA MET A 317 -14.06 1.18 -26.75
C MET A 317 -15.46 0.63 -26.44
N SER A 318 -15.74 0.23 -25.19
CA SER A 318 -17.06 -0.19 -24.74
C SER A 318 -17.94 0.99 -24.34
N TRP A 319 -19.16 1.05 -24.90
CA TRP A 319 -20.18 2.03 -24.50
C TRP A 319 -20.76 1.76 -23.09
N PHE A 320 -20.58 0.54 -22.56
CA PHE A 320 -21.19 0.09 -21.30
C PHE A 320 -20.18 -0.30 -20.21
N GLY A 321 -18.89 -0.03 -20.42
CA GLY A 321 -17.85 -0.37 -19.45
C GLY A 321 -17.80 0.57 -18.24
N SER A 322 -17.39 0.04 -17.09
CA SER A 322 -16.92 0.83 -15.95
C SER A 322 -15.41 1.06 -16.07
N LYS A 323 -14.94 2.24 -15.64
CA LYS A 323 -13.52 2.61 -15.75
C LYS A 323 -12.67 1.61 -14.95
N PRO A 324 -11.62 1.00 -15.54
CA PRO A 324 -10.77 0.07 -14.81
C PRO A 324 -10.11 0.79 -13.63
N SER A 325 -10.08 0.09 -12.50
CA SER A 325 -9.49 0.62 -11.27
C SER A 325 -7.97 0.71 -11.43
N PRO A 326 -7.33 1.85 -11.11
CA PRO A 326 -5.88 1.96 -11.18
C PRO A 326 -5.25 1.05 -10.12
N ARG A 327 -4.82 -0.15 -10.53
CA ARG A 327 -4.03 -1.05 -9.69
C ARG A 327 -2.61 -0.49 -9.57
N GLY A 328 -2.42 0.45 -8.66
CA GLY A 328 -1.22 0.62 -7.84
C GLY A 328 0.18 0.80 -8.45
N ILE A 329 0.40 0.98 -9.77
CA ILE A 329 1.78 1.07 -10.32
C ILE A 329 2.10 2.34 -11.11
N VAL A 330 1.14 3.20 -11.48
CA VAL A 330 1.51 4.46 -12.17
C VAL A 330 1.87 5.56 -11.16
N ARG A 331 2.96 5.35 -10.42
CA ARG A 331 3.74 6.45 -9.84
C ARG A 331 4.93 6.63 -10.78
N PRO A 332 5.02 7.74 -11.54
CA PRO A 332 6.21 7.99 -12.34
C PRO A 332 7.42 8.00 -11.40
N SER A 333 8.41 7.16 -11.68
CA SER A 333 9.72 7.25 -11.06
C SER A 333 10.41 8.52 -11.54
N ILE A 334 9.96 9.68 -11.05
CA ILE A 334 10.70 10.94 -11.12
C ILE A 334 11.50 11.04 -9.82
N SER A 335 12.69 10.44 -9.85
CA SER A 335 13.80 10.91 -9.03
C SER A 335 14.20 12.31 -9.52
N GLY A 336 13.63 13.34 -8.90
CA GLY A 336 13.95 14.74 -9.15
C GLY A 336 13.22 15.61 -8.14
N SER A 337 13.97 16.35 -7.33
CA SER A 337 13.50 17.07 -6.15
C SER A 337 12.26 17.93 -6.41
N SER A 338 11.35 17.94 -5.43
CA SER A 338 10.29 18.94 -5.28
C SER A 338 10.88 20.35 -5.37
N ALA A 339 10.65 21.03 -6.49
CA ALA A 339 10.81 22.47 -6.58
C ALA A 339 9.49 23.11 -6.16
N HIS A 340 9.52 23.68 -4.96
CA HIS A 340 8.54 24.62 -4.44
C HIS A 340 8.33 25.76 -5.46
N TRP A 341 7.08 26.04 -5.83
CA TRP A 341 6.76 27.31 -6.49
C TRP A 341 5.53 27.90 -5.81
N SER A 342 5.64 29.20 -5.56
CA SER A 342 4.77 30.06 -4.76
C SER A 342 3.42 30.35 -5.38
#